data_AF-A0A2S6V4I1-F1
#
_entry.id   AF-A0A2S6V4I1-F1
#
_cell.length_a   1.000
_cell.length_b   1.000
_cell.length_c   1.000
_cell.angle_alpha   90.00
_cell.angle_beta   90.00
_cell.angle_gamma   90.00
#
_symmetry.space_group_name_H-M   'P 1'
#
loop_
_entity.id
_entity.type
_entity.pdbx_description
1 polymer ?
#
loop_
_entity_poly.entity_id
_entity_poly.type
_entity_poly.pdbx_seq_one_letter_code
_entity_poly.pdbx_strand_id
1 'polypeptide(L)'
;MRPRNELWQGCSGYWQNYFIEQNLLLLGYAAWNGYLNRGRGILICEVTDVIPAAIDWQVERVGFSQQFVPQGQIASYLQETELEQAVIQRLVQTIATYDFNREMVILIRSSGTIDINLLQPKIAPLSCYEQVKHRWAEFQSDFLLPPGRSCV
;
A
#
# COMPACT_ATOMS: atom_id res chain seq x y z
N MET A 1 31.92 20.71 -5.96
CA MET A 1 31.12 19.92 -6.93
C MET A 1 30.52 18.73 -6.20
N ARG A 2 29.21 18.75 -5.95
CA ARG A 2 28.39 17.64 -5.44
C ARG A 2 27.28 17.39 -6.47
N PRO A 3 26.76 16.16 -6.61
CA PRO A 3 25.85 15.82 -7.72
C PRO A 3 24.51 16.55 -7.58
N ARG A 4 24.02 17.07 -8.70
CA ARG A 4 22.64 17.53 -8.90
C ARG A 4 21.69 16.35 -8.77
N ASN A 5 20.88 16.31 -7.71
CA ASN A 5 19.52 15.77 -7.76
C ASN A 5 18.70 16.14 -6.52
N GLU A 6 18.84 17.38 -6.06
CA GLU A 6 17.99 18.00 -5.03
C GLU A 6 16.68 18.54 -5.64
N LEU A 7 15.92 17.67 -6.33
CA LEU A 7 14.53 17.97 -6.76
C LEU A 7 13.48 17.19 -5.96
N TRP A 8 13.91 16.32 -5.04
CA TRP A 8 13.00 15.45 -4.27
C TRP A 8 12.52 16.04 -2.94
N GLN A 9 12.78 17.32 -2.68
CA GLN A 9 12.47 17.94 -1.38
C GLN A 9 11.82 19.34 -1.50
N GLY A 10 11.22 19.67 -2.66
CA GLY A 10 10.61 20.99 -2.90
C GLY A 10 9.07 21.02 -3.01
N CYS A 11 8.42 19.89 -3.31
CA CYS A 11 6.95 19.75 -3.42
C CYS A 11 6.42 18.48 -2.71
N SER A 12 7.28 17.77 -1.98
CA SER A 12 7.02 16.45 -1.42
C SER A 12 6.48 16.57 0.01
N GLY A 13 5.33 15.96 0.28
CA GLY A 13 4.95 15.71 1.66
C GLY A 13 3.92 14.59 1.85
N TYR A 14 2.91 14.50 0.98
CA TYR A 14 1.75 13.64 1.25
C TYR A 14 1.16 13.00 -0.01
N TRP A 15 1.98 12.67 -1.02
CA TRP A 15 1.49 11.94 -2.18
C TRP A 15 0.88 10.60 -1.77
N GLN A 16 1.37 10.00 -0.68
CA GLN A 16 0.87 8.77 -0.08
C GLN A 16 -0.62 8.88 0.28
N ASN A 17 -1.07 10.03 0.80
CA ASN A 17 -2.49 10.24 1.12
C ASN A 17 -3.34 10.24 -0.15
N TYR A 18 -2.90 10.95 -1.19
CA TYR A 18 -3.61 10.96 -2.48
C TYR A 18 -3.62 9.57 -3.13
N PHE A 19 -2.51 8.85 -3.07
CA PHE A 19 -2.40 7.46 -3.50
C PHE A 19 -3.38 6.55 -2.75
N ILE A 20 -3.43 6.65 -1.41
CA ILE A 20 -4.36 5.88 -0.58
C ILE A 20 -5.81 6.21 -0.94
N GLU A 21 -6.16 7.50 -1.06
CA GLU A 21 -7.53 7.92 -1.39
C GLU A 21 -7.95 7.44 -2.78
N GLN A 22 -7.08 7.58 -3.78
CA GLN A 22 -7.35 7.17 -5.16
C GLN A 22 -7.52 5.65 -5.29
N ASN A 23 -6.78 4.86 -4.49
CA ASN A 23 -6.75 3.40 -4.59
C ASN A 23 -7.49 2.70 -3.43
N LEU A 24 -8.28 3.44 -2.64
CA LEU A 24 -8.84 2.95 -1.39
C LEU A 24 -9.65 1.65 -1.54
N LEU A 25 -10.42 1.52 -2.63
CA LEU A 25 -11.22 0.32 -2.90
C LEU A 25 -10.34 -0.91 -3.14
N LEU A 26 -9.28 -0.77 -3.95
CA LEU A 26 -8.34 -1.85 -4.24
C LEU A 26 -7.56 -2.26 -2.99
N LEU A 27 -7.03 -1.27 -2.26
CA LEU A 27 -6.29 -1.48 -1.02
C LEU A 27 -7.16 -2.16 0.05
N GLY A 28 -8.38 -1.65 0.26
CA GLY A 28 -9.34 -2.22 1.20
C GLY A 28 -9.76 -3.65 0.83
N TYR A 29 -10.02 -3.92 -0.47
CA TYR A 29 -10.30 -5.27 -0.96
C TYR A 29 -9.12 -6.22 -0.69
N ALA A 30 -7.89 -5.81 -1.03
CA ALA A 30 -6.71 -6.66 -0.87
C ALA A 30 -6.41 -6.95 0.60
N ALA A 31 -6.55 -5.94 1.48
CA ALA A 31 -6.41 -6.10 2.92
C ALA A 31 -7.44 -7.09 3.46
N TRP A 32 -8.73 -6.88 3.16
CA TRP A 32 -9.80 -7.76 3.65
C TRP A 32 -9.72 -9.18 3.08
N ASN A 33 -9.43 -9.32 1.78
CA ASN A 33 -9.21 -10.62 1.17
C ASN A 33 -8.02 -11.34 1.81
N GLY A 34 -6.91 -10.63 2.08
CA GLY A 34 -5.77 -11.18 2.81
C GLY A 34 -6.15 -11.67 4.20
N TYR A 35 -6.96 -10.90 4.92
CA TYR A 35 -7.45 -11.27 6.24
C TYR A 35 -8.35 -12.50 6.26
N LEU A 36 -9.30 -12.59 5.34
CA LEU A 36 -10.16 -13.77 5.23
C LEU A 36 -9.35 -15.06 5.00
N ASN A 37 -8.24 -14.97 4.27
CA ASN A 37 -7.44 -16.13 3.90
C ASN A 37 -6.31 -16.45 4.89
N ARG A 38 -5.76 -15.45 5.59
CA ARG A 38 -4.52 -15.60 6.38
C ARG A 38 -4.59 -14.98 7.78
N GLY A 39 -5.73 -14.44 8.18
CA GLY A 39 -5.91 -13.76 9.46
C GLY A 39 -5.26 -12.38 9.51
N ARG A 40 -4.98 -11.88 10.72
CA ARG A 40 -4.39 -10.55 10.92
C ARG A 40 -3.08 -10.39 10.16
N GLY A 41 -2.82 -9.20 9.65
CA GLY A 41 -1.62 -8.92 8.87
C GLY A 41 -1.50 -7.45 8.46
N ILE A 42 -0.64 -7.21 7.49
CA ILE A 42 -0.39 -5.90 6.87
C ILE A 42 -0.48 -6.02 5.35
N LEU A 43 -1.00 -4.97 4.71
CA LEU A 43 -0.91 -4.82 3.27
C LEU A 43 0.38 -4.07 2.92
N ILE A 44 1.21 -4.69 2.10
CA ILE A 44 2.40 -4.06 1.51
C ILE A 44 2.04 -3.57 0.11
N CYS A 45 2.40 -2.33 -0.20
CA CYS A 45 2.26 -1.74 -1.51
C CYS A 45 3.62 -1.24 -2.01
N GLU A 46 4.06 -1.74 -3.15
CA GLU A 46 5.28 -1.27 -3.82
C GLU A 46 4.86 -0.41 -5.00
N VAL A 47 5.14 0.88 -4.94
CA VAL A 47 4.90 1.80 -6.06
C VAL A 47 6.02 1.60 -7.08
N THR A 48 5.65 1.12 -8.27
CA THR A 48 6.61 0.75 -9.33
C THR A 48 6.99 1.93 -10.21
N ASP A 49 6.12 2.92 -10.29
CA ASP A 49 6.29 4.06 -11.20
C ASP A 49 6.98 5.23 -10.48
N VAL A 50 7.78 5.97 -11.25
CA VAL A 50 8.35 7.23 -10.77
C VAL A 50 7.23 8.27 -10.74
N ILE A 51 6.90 8.76 -9.55
CA ILE A 51 5.84 9.76 -9.36
C ILE A 51 6.34 11.14 -9.82
N PRO A 52 5.75 11.75 -10.86
CA PRO A 52 6.09 13.11 -11.27
C PRO A 52 5.74 14.12 -10.17
N ALA A 53 6.54 15.18 -10.02
CA ALA A 53 6.28 16.22 -9.02
C ALA A 53 4.96 17.00 -9.26
N ALA A 54 4.44 16.98 -10.49
CA ALA A 54 3.24 17.69 -10.92
C ALA A 54 2.09 16.72 -11.34
N ILE A 55 2.10 15.50 -10.81
CA ILE A 55 1.05 14.50 -11.08
C ILE A 55 -0.35 15.04 -10.75
N ASP A 56 -1.30 14.80 -11.63
CA ASP A 56 -2.73 15.04 -11.38
C ASP A 56 -3.40 13.77 -10.88
N TRP A 57 -3.52 13.62 -9.55
CA TRP A 57 -4.13 12.45 -8.91
C TRP A 57 -5.62 12.25 -9.24
N GLN A 58 -6.30 13.20 -9.88
CA GLN A 58 -7.68 12.99 -10.32
C GLN A 58 -7.78 12.17 -11.61
N VAL A 59 -6.73 12.22 -12.44
CA VAL A 59 -6.74 11.64 -13.79
C VAL A 59 -5.63 10.60 -13.95
N GLU A 60 -4.44 10.89 -13.46
CA GLU A 60 -3.26 10.06 -13.60
C GLU A 60 -3.25 8.96 -12.55
N ARG A 61 -2.91 7.75 -12.98
CA ARG A 61 -2.77 6.57 -12.13
C ARG A 61 -1.30 6.21 -12.02
N VAL A 62 -0.90 5.80 -10.83
CA VAL A 62 0.45 5.31 -10.55
C VAL A 62 0.39 3.80 -10.44
N GLY A 63 1.25 3.11 -11.20
CA GLY A 63 1.43 1.67 -11.09
C GLY A 63 1.97 1.26 -9.73
N PHE A 64 1.38 0.22 -9.16
CA PHE A 64 1.84 -0.39 -7.92
C PHE A 64 1.54 -1.88 -7.90
N SER A 65 2.29 -2.62 -7.09
CA SER A 65 1.99 -4.00 -6.74
C SER A 65 1.59 -4.08 -5.27
N GLN A 66 0.86 -5.14 -4.90
CA GLN A 66 0.36 -5.33 -3.55
C GLN A 66 0.55 -6.76 -3.06
N GLN A 67 0.89 -6.90 -1.78
CA GLN A 67 1.07 -8.18 -1.13
C GLN A 67 0.57 -8.12 0.31
N PHE A 68 -0.26 -9.08 0.70
CA PHE A 68 -0.65 -9.23 2.10
C PHE A 68 0.33 -10.13 2.85
N VAL A 69 0.90 -9.62 3.94
CA VAL A 69 1.82 -10.35 4.82
C VAL A 69 1.09 -10.66 6.15
N PRO A 70 0.89 -11.95 6.49
CA PRO A 70 0.21 -12.33 7.73
C PRO A 70 1.10 -12.09 8.94
N GLN A 71 0.48 -11.81 10.09
CA GLN A 71 1.13 -11.42 11.35
C GLN A 71 2.35 -12.29 11.71
N GLY A 72 2.25 -13.61 11.55
CA GLY A 72 3.33 -14.55 11.86
C GLY A 72 4.59 -14.42 11.00
N GLN A 73 4.52 -13.69 9.88
CA GLN A 73 5.63 -13.52 8.93
C GLN A 73 6.20 -12.08 8.93
N ILE A 74 5.55 -11.14 9.63
CA ILE A 74 5.86 -9.71 9.54
C ILE A 74 7.23 -9.38 10.09
N ALA A 75 7.61 -9.95 11.24
CA ALA A 75 8.92 -9.68 11.82
C ALA A 75 10.05 -10.07 10.85
N SER A 76 9.97 -11.25 10.24
CA SER A 76 10.94 -11.69 9.23
C SER A 76 10.90 -10.81 7.98
N TYR A 77 9.70 -10.47 7.49
CA TYR A 77 9.53 -9.60 6.33
C TYR A 77 10.17 -8.22 6.54
N LEU A 78 10.03 -7.64 7.75
CA LEU A 78 10.58 -6.32 8.07
C LEU A 78 12.04 -6.35 8.47
N GLN A 79 12.60 -7.49 8.88
CA GLN A 79 14.04 -7.63 9.12
C GLN A 79 14.87 -7.42 7.85
N GLU A 80 14.28 -7.65 6.68
CA GLU A 80 14.89 -7.35 5.38
C GLU A 80 14.82 -5.85 5.01
N THR A 81 14.22 -5.03 5.88
CA THR A 81 14.11 -3.57 5.70
C THR A 81 15.06 -2.83 6.65
N GLU A 82 15.41 -1.60 6.32
CA GLU A 82 16.25 -0.72 7.17
C GLU A 82 15.48 -0.10 8.35
N LEU A 83 14.35 -0.68 8.76
CA LEU A 83 13.55 -0.18 9.88
C LEU A 83 14.19 -0.51 11.23
N GLU A 84 14.10 0.43 12.16
CA GLU A 84 14.55 0.22 13.53
C GLU A 84 13.74 -0.89 14.23
N GLN A 85 14.42 -1.72 15.03
CA GLN A 85 13.78 -2.83 15.76
C GLN A 85 12.62 -2.38 16.64
N ALA A 86 12.70 -1.19 17.24
CA ALA A 86 11.61 -0.62 18.04
C ALA A 86 10.35 -0.32 17.20
N VAL A 87 10.53 0.12 15.95
CA VAL A 87 9.43 0.35 15.00
C VAL A 87 8.79 -0.98 14.60
N ILE A 88 9.62 -1.99 14.30
CA ILE A 88 9.15 -3.35 13.96
C ILE A 88 8.30 -3.92 15.11
N GLN A 89 8.78 -3.83 16.36
CA GLN A 89 8.04 -4.30 17.52
C GLN A 89 6.70 -3.58 17.70
N ARG A 90 6.69 -2.25 17.58
CA ARG A 90 5.45 -1.46 17.65
C ARG A 90 4.47 -1.85 16.55
N LEU A 91 4.95 -2.06 15.33
CA LEU A 91 4.11 -2.47 14.20
C LEU A 91 3.50 -3.87 14.43
N VAL A 92 4.29 -4.84 14.90
CA VAL A 92 3.80 -6.18 15.25
C VAL A 92 2.71 -6.09 16.33
N GLN A 93 2.88 -5.23 17.35
CA GLN A 93 1.86 -5.00 18.37
C GLN A 93 0.59 -4.37 17.80
N THR A 94 0.72 -3.32 16.99
CA THR A 94 -0.42 -2.68 16.30
C THR A 94 -1.22 -3.71 15.51
N ILE A 95 -0.54 -4.60 14.78
CA ILE A 95 -1.19 -5.62 13.94
C ILE A 95 -1.95 -6.65 14.77
N ALA A 96 -1.45 -6.96 15.96
CA ALA A 96 -2.13 -7.85 16.89
C ALA A 96 -3.45 -7.25 17.43
N THR A 97 -3.58 -5.92 17.48
CA THR A 97 -4.65 -5.25 18.25
C THR A 97 -5.63 -4.41 17.45
N TYR A 98 -5.32 -3.98 16.22
CA TYR A 98 -6.24 -3.12 15.44
C TYR A 98 -7.59 -3.79 15.15
N ASP A 99 -8.63 -2.98 14.95
CA ASP A 99 -9.96 -3.44 14.56
C ASP A 99 -10.04 -3.61 13.04
N PHE A 100 -9.87 -4.85 12.56
CA PHE A 100 -9.88 -5.15 11.13
C PHE A 100 -11.20 -4.76 10.44
N ASN A 101 -12.31 -4.67 11.18
CA ASN A 101 -13.60 -4.27 10.60
C ASN A 101 -13.64 -2.80 10.20
N ARG A 102 -12.74 -1.97 10.73
CA ARG A 102 -12.74 -0.51 10.57
C ARG A 102 -11.41 0.03 10.09
N GLU A 103 -10.33 -0.68 10.38
CA GLU A 103 -8.97 -0.22 10.21
C GLU A 103 -8.19 -1.18 9.32
N MET A 104 -7.16 -0.66 8.67
CA MET A 104 -6.17 -1.48 7.97
C MET A 104 -4.78 -0.91 8.18
N VAL A 105 -3.80 -1.79 8.30
CA VAL A 105 -2.39 -1.40 8.33
C VAL A 105 -1.82 -1.55 6.92
N ILE A 106 -1.20 -0.48 6.42
CA ILE A 106 -0.53 -0.45 5.12
C ILE A 106 0.92 -0.02 5.28
N LEU A 107 1.79 -0.64 4.49
CA LEU A 107 3.16 -0.19 4.25
C LEU A 107 3.29 0.16 2.78
N ILE A 108 3.61 1.41 2.48
CA ILE A 108 3.85 1.90 1.13
C ILE A 108 5.35 2.07 0.94
N ARG A 109 5.91 1.44 -0.08
CA ARG A 109 7.30 1.60 -0.48
C ARG A 109 7.40 2.31 -1.83
N SER A 110 8.28 3.30 -1.91
CA SER A 110 8.61 3.98 -3.17
C SER A 110 10.02 4.56 -3.08
N SER A 111 10.84 4.34 -4.10
CA SER A 111 12.18 4.95 -4.24
C SER A 111 13.06 4.83 -2.99
N GLY A 112 13.02 3.67 -2.32
CA GLY A 112 13.79 3.39 -1.10
C GLY A 112 13.20 4.00 0.18
N THR A 113 12.07 4.70 0.12
CA THR A 113 11.36 5.21 1.29
C THR A 113 10.23 4.26 1.68
N ILE A 114 10.04 4.07 2.98
CA ILE A 114 8.95 3.27 3.56
C ILE A 114 8.05 4.20 4.37
N ASP A 115 6.75 4.13 4.12
CA ASP A 115 5.71 4.83 4.86
C ASP A 115 4.72 3.81 5.44
N ILE A 116 4.48 3.85 6.75
CA ILE A 116 3.62 2.88 7.45
C ILE A 116 2.46 3.62 8.09
N ASN A 117 1.24 3.22 7.76
CA ASN A 117 0.03 3.86 8.29
C ASN A 117 -0.93 2.81 8.87
N LEU A 118 -1.46 3.12 10.05
CA LEU A 118 -2.73 2.56 10.51
C LEU A 118 -3.84 3.48 10.01
N LEU A 119 -4.61 2.99 9.04
CA LEU A 119 -5.66 3.75 8.39
C LEU A 119 -7.01 3.43 9.01
N GLN A 120 -7.82 4.47 9.24
CA GLN A 120 -9.26 4.38 9.47
C GLN A 120 -9.96 4.94 8.23
N PRO A 121 -10.03 4.17 7.13
CA PRO A 121 -10.52 4.68 5.85
C PRO A 121 -11.99 5.09 5.91
N LYS A 122 -12.39 6.05 5.07
CA LYS A 122 -13.78 6.51 4.92
C LYS A 122 -14.74 5.37 4.54
N ILE A 123 -14.22 4.38 3.80
CA ILE A 123 -14.92 3.14 3.46
C ILE A 123 -14.17 2.01 4.17
N ALA A 124 -14.87 1.27 5.03
CA ALA A 124 -14.28 0.17 5.78
C ALA A 124 -13.77 -0.95 4.85
N PRO A 125 -12.71 -1.70 5.23
CA PRO A 125 -12.14 -2.73 4.36
C PRO A 125 -13.14 -3.81 3.91
N LEU A 126 -14.07 -4.24 4.78
CA LEU A 126 -15.17 -5.14 4.41
C LEU A 126 -16.05 -4.56 3.30
N SER A 127 -16.42 -3.28 3.42
CA SER A 127 -17.24 -2.60 2.43
C SER A 127 -16.49 -2.41 1.11
N CYS A 128 -15.17 -2.17 1.13
CA CYS A 128 -14.35 -2.20 -0.07
C CYS A 128 -14.39 -3.59 -0.73
N TYR A 129 -14.26 -4.65 0.07
CA TYR A 129 -14.29 -6.03 -0.41
C TYR A 129 -15.61 -6.37 -1.13
N GLU A 130 -16.74 -6.05 -0.51
CA GLU A 130 -18.07 -6.27 -1.07
C GLU A 130 -18.29 -5.48 -2.37
N GLN A 131 -17.89 -4.21 -2.40
CA GLN A 131 -18.02 -3.36 -3.58
C GLN A 131 -17.18 -3.88 -4.76
N VAL A 132 -15.92 -4.23 -4.53
CA VAL A 132 -15.04 -4.76 -5.58
C VAL A 132 -15.58 -6.10 -6.09
N LYS A 133 -16.07 -6.99 -5.21
CA LYS A 133 -16.71 -8.24 -5.66
C LYS A 133 -17.94 -8.02 -6.51
N HIS A 134 -18.79 -7.06 -6.13
CA HIS A 134 -20.00 -6.76 -6.89
C HIS A 134 -19.69 -6.17 -8.27
N ARG A 135 -18.59 -5.42 -8.38
CA ARG A 135 -18.15 -4.73 -9.60
C ARG A 135 -16.91 -5.38 -10.21
N TRP A 136 -16.73 -6.69 -10.01
CA TRP A 136 -15.48 -7.39 -10.34
C TRP A 136 -15.02 -7.14 -11.77
N ALA A 137 -15.94 -7.05 -12.73
CA ALA A 137 -15.65 -6.79 -14.14
C ALA A 137 -14.85 -5.48 -14.38
N GLU A 138 -15.02 -4.47 -13.53
CA GLU A 138 -14.31 -3.18 -13.64
C GLU A 138 -12.85 -3.27 -13.15
N PHE A 139 -12.56 -4.20 -12.24
CA PHE A 139 -11.27 -4.29 -11.55
C PHE A 139 -10.35 -5.38 -12.12
N GLN A 140 -10.82 -6.18 -13.10
CA GLN A 140 -10.03 -7.29 -13.64
C GLN A 140 -8.65 -6.84 -14.13
N SER A 141 -8.56 -5.71 -14.83
CA SER A 141 -7.30 -5.17 -15.35
C SER A 141 -6.32 -4.78 -14.23
N ASP A 142 -6.81 -4.30 -13.10
CA ASP A 142 -5.99 -3.86 -11.97
C ASP A 142 -5.41 -5.03 -11.16
N PHE A 143 -6.08 -6.19 -11.17
CA PHE A 143 -5.60 -7.42 -10.54
C PHE A 143 -4.82 -8.35 -11.48
N LEU A 144 -4.90 -8.14 -12.80
CA LEU A 144 -4.30 -9.02 -13.81
C LEU A 144 -2.96 -8.53 -14.38
N LEU A 145 -2.40 -7.40 -13.93
CA LEU A 145 -1.08 -6.97 -14.40
C LEU A 145 0.03 -7.90 -13.87
N PRO A 146 0.74 -8.66 -14.72
CA PRO A 146 2.04 -9.21 -14.39
C PRO A 146 3.13 -8.11 -14.57
N PRO A 147 4.33 -8.27 -13.98
CA PRO A 147 5.44 -7.40 -14.30
C PRO A 147 5.86 -7.63 -15.76
N GLY A 148 5.86 -6.57 -16.56
CA GLY A 148 6.48 -6.57 -17.88
C GLY A 148 5.54 -6.94 -19.04
N ARG A 149 5.06 -5.90 -19.73
CA ARG A 149 4.95 -5.97 -21.19
C ARG A 149 5.99 -5.04 -21.78
N SER A 150 7.16 -5.60 -22.07
CA SER A 150 8.07 -5.05 -23.06
C SER A 150 7.31 -5.04 -24.39
N CYS A 151 7.05 -3.86 -24.94
CA CYS A 151 6.55 -3.76 -26.30
C CYS A 151 7.69 -4.16 -27.25
N VAL A 152 7.35 -5.01 -28.22
CA VAL A 152 8.18 -5.34 -29.40
C VAL A 152 8.19 -4.13 -30.32
#